data_AF-A0A942V447-F1
#
_entry.id   AF-A0A942V447-F1
#
_cell.length_a   1.000
_cell.length_b   1.000
_cell.length_c   1.000
_cell.angle_alpha   90.00
_cell.angle_beta   90.00
_cell.angle_gamma   90.00
#
_symmetry.space_group_name_H-M   'P 1'
#
loop_
_entity.id
_entity.type
_entity.pdbx_description
1 polymer ?
#
loop_
_entity_poly.entity_id
_entity_poly.type
_entity_poly.pdbx_seq_one_letter_code
_entity_poly.pdbx_strand_id
1 'polypeptide(L)'
;NHFYPFDYKEVFSNNNFFDYNNEKRFAFEYLKNEEKIMTKESFDLLNSGKELYKFFYENIEKINLNKYKISLWDCGFWQIRKSLKEIKIGLDILDKIKLKREILRENIFKEVWRFIS
;
A
#
# COMPACT_ATOMS: atom_id res chain seq x y z
N ASN A 1 -2.28 -3.20 13.04
CA ASN A 1 -2.65 -3.66 11.68
C ASN A 1 -1.59 -4.62 11.14
N HIS A 2 -1.79 -5.95 11.21
CA HIS A 2 -0.79 -6.94 10.76
C HIS A 2 -0.61 -7.03 9.23
N PHE A 3 -1.54 -6.45 8.46
CA PHE A 3 -1.56 -6.50 7.00
C PHE A 3 -0.94 -5.27 6.33
N TYR A 4 -0.29 -4.40 7.11
CA TYR A 4 0.45 -3.27 6.57
C TYR A 4 1.73 -3.77 5.87
N PRO A 5 1.93 -3.49 4.56
CA PRO A 5 2.92 -4.20 3.75
C PRO A 5 4.32 -3.57 3.74
N PHE A 6 4.53 -2.44 4.43
CA PHE A 6 5.78 -1.69 4.37
C PHE A 6 6.42 -1.51 5.76
N ASP A 7 7.71 -1.24 5.81
CA ASP A 7 8.31 -0.63 7.01
C ASP A 7 7.94 0.86 6.99
N TYR A 8 7.57 1.43 8.15
CA TYR A 8 7.29 2.86 8.22
C TYR A 8 8.48 3.71 7.73
N LYS A 9 9.71 3.28 8.02
CA LYS A 9 10.93 3.96 7.55
C LYS A 9 11.08 3.98 6.03
N GLU A 10 10.36 3.12 5.31
CA GLU A 10 10.42 3.10 3.85
C GLU A 10 9.44 4.07 3.19
N VAL A 11 8.44 4.55 3.94
CA VAL A 11 7.34 5.36 3.39
C VAL A 11 7.08 6.66 4.14
N PHE A 12 7.66 6.86 5.33
CA PHE A 12 7.58 8.12 6.06
C PHE A 12 8.26 9.28 5.29
N SER A 13 7.82 10.50 5.57
CA SER A 13 8.29 11.72 4.89
C SER A 13 8.84 12.77 5.87
N ASN A 14 9.72 12.37 6.79
CA ASN A 14 10.29 13.26 7.83
C ASN A 14 9.25 14.12 8.58
N ASN A 15 8.07 13.54 8.82
CA ASN A 15 6.99 14.19 9.55
C ASN A 15 6.89 13.59 10.96
N ASN A 16 6.38 14.38 11.91
CA ASN A 16 6.26 13.96 13.32
C ASN A 16 4.82 13.57 13.69
N PHE A 17 4.02 13.09 12.72
CA PHE A 17 2.60 12.76 12.96
C PHE A 17 2.40 11.46 13.74
N PHE A 18 3.37 10.55 13.69
CA PHE A 18 3.27 9.26 14.34
C PHE A 18 4.60 8.87 14.99
N ASP A 19 4.50 8.27 16.17
CA ASP A 19 5.62 7.63 16.84
C ASP A 19 5.86 6.25 16.26
N TYR A 20 7.06 6.03 15.72
CA TYR A 20 7.46 4.72 15.20
C TYR A 20 8.34 3.98 16.21
N ASN A 21 7.83 2.84 16.66
CA ASN A 21 8.47 1.97 17.65
C ASN A 21 9.45 0.94 17.06
N ASN A 22 9.84 1.06 15.78
CA ASN A 22 10.63 0.07 15.03
C ASN A 22 9.96 -1.31 14.88
N GLU A 23 8.66 -1.42 15.16
CA GLU A 23 7.94 -2.67 15.01
C GLU A 23 7.61 -2.93 13.55
N LYS A 24 7.91 -4.15 13.08
CA LYS A 24 7.58 -4.59 11.73
C LYS A 24 6.26 -5.34 11.74
N ARG A 25 5.47 -5.15 10.69
CA ARG A 25 4.21 -5.88 10.53
C ARG A 25 4.46 -7.19 9.78
N PHE A 26 3.69 -8.22 10.13
CA PHE A 26 3.80 -9.55 9.54
C PHE A 26 3.81 -9.52 8.01
N ALA A 27 2.90 -8.75 7.39
CA ALA A 27 2.83 -8.67 5.93
C ALA A 27 4.13 -8.11 5.30
N PHE A 28 4.76 -7.10 5.92
CA PHE A 28 6.06 -6.62 5.45
C PHE A 28 7.14 -7.71 5.51
N GLU A 29 7.25 -8.42 6.64
CA GLU A 29 8.24 -9.48 6.81
C GLU A 29 8.00 -10.64 5.84
N TYR A 30 6.74 -11.05 5.67
CA TYR A 30 6.35 -12.08 4.71
C TYR A 30 6.71 -11.68 3.27
N LEU A 31 6.29 -10.49 2.83
CA LEU A 31 6.55 -10.02 1.46
C LEU A 31 8.05 -9.88 1.18
N LYS A 32 8.84 -9.49 2.18
CA LYS A 32 10.30 -9.42 2.06
C LYS A 32 10.95 -10.79 1.92
N ASN A 33 10.44 -11.80 2.62
CA ASN A 33 10.95 -13.17 2.50
C ASN A 33 10.58 -13.80 1.14
N GLU A 34 9.40 -13.49 0.62
CA GLU A 34 8.89 -14.02 -0.65
C GLU A 34 9.30 -13.20 -1.88
N GLU A 35 10.05 -12.11 -1.72
CA GLU A 35 10.38 -11.16 -2.80
C GLU A 35 11.00 -11.86 -4.04
N LYS A 36 11.83 -12.89 -3.81
CA LYS A 36 12.51 -13.64 -4.89
C LYS A 36 11.59 -14.49 -5.76
N ILE A 37 10.41 -14.85 -5.24
CA ILE A 37 9.44 -15.69 -5.96
C ILE A 37 8.25 -14.88 -6.47
N MET A 38 8.22 -13.56 -6.23
CA MET A 38 7.16 -12.70 -6.74
C MET A 38 7.23 -12.59 -8.25
N THR A 39 6.07 -12.64 -8.89
CA THR A 39 5.97 -12.27 -10.31
C THR A 39 6.26 -10.79 -10.48
N LYS A 40 6.69 -10.41 -11.69
CA LYS A 40 6.94 -9.01 -12.05
C LYS A 40 5.72 -8.13 -11.76
N GLU A 41 4.52 -8.59 -12.10
CA GLU A 41 3.27 -7.84 -11.90
C GLU A 41 2.95 -7.64 -10.42
N SER A 42 3.23 -8.64 -9.58
CA SER A 42 3.05 -8.56 -8.13
C SER A 42 3.99 -7.52 -7.52
N PHE A 43 5.26 -7.57 -7.91
CA PHE A 43 6.27 -6.61 -7.49
C PHE A 43 5.95 -5.19 -7.98
N ASP A 44 5.50 -5.07 -9.23
CA ASP A 44 5.07 -3.80 -9.82
C ASP A 44 3.88 -3.18 -9.08
N LEU A 45 2.90 -4.00 -8.67
CA LEU A 45 1.76 -3.55 -7.88
C LEU A 45 2.21 -3.12 -6.47
N LEU A 46 3.09 -3.88 -5.83
CA LEU A 46 3.63 -3.57 -4.51
C LEU A 46 4.37 -2.22 -4.51
N ASN A 47 5.20 -1.97 -5.53
CA ASN A 47 5.91 -0.70 -5.68
C ASN A 47 4.98 0.49 -5.92
N SER A 48 3.92 0.33 -6.72
CA SER A 48 2.90 1.39 -6.85
C SER A 48 2.13 1.61 -5.55
N GLY A 49 1.92 0.55 -4.75
CA GLY A 49 1.43 0.70 -3.38
C GLY A 49 2.38 1.53 -2.51
N LYS A 50 3.69 1.24 -2.56
CA LYS A 50 4.71 1.98 -1.81
C LYS A 50 4.74 3.47 -2.17
N GLU A 51 4.64 3.76 -3.46
CA GLU A 51 4.51 5.13 -4.01
C GLU A 51 3.29 5.86 -3.41
N LEU A 52 2.12 5.20 -3.36
CA LEU A 52 0.92 5.78 -2.74
C LEU A 52 1.10 6.07 -1.25
N TYR A 53 1.73 5.15 -0.51
CA TYR A 53 1.93 5.31 0.93
C TYR A 53 2.89 6.47 1.21
N LYS A 54 3.99 6.56 0.47
CA LYS A 54 4.89 7.73 0.52
C LYS A 54 4.14 9.03 0.29
N PHE A 55 3.38 9.09 -0.81
CA PHE A 55 2.59 10.26 -1.16
C PHE A 55 1.57 10.63 -0.08
N PHE A 56 0.98 9.64 0.58
CA PHE A 56 0.09 9.86 1.72
C PHE A 56 0.81 10.50 2.91
N TYR A 57 1.96 9.96 3.34
CA TYR A 57 2.69 10.52 4.48
C TYR A 57 3.26 11.91 4.16
N GLU A 58 3.68 12.16 2.91
CA GLU A 58 4.10 13.48 2.43
C GLU A 58 2.99 14.54 2.49
N ASN A 59 1.74 14.12 2.35
CA ASN A 59 0.58 15.02 2.32
C ASN A 59 -0.31 14.87 3.57
N ILE A 60 0.20 14.25 4.63
CA ILE A 60 -0.61 13.87 5.79
C ILE A 60 -1.26 15.06 6.49
N GLU A 61 -0.62 16.23 6.45
CA GLU A 61 -1.14 17.47 7.04
C GLU A 61 -2.45 17.94 6.39
N LYS A 62 -2.65 17.58 5.12
CA LYS A 62 -3.86 17.93 4.35
C LYS A 62 -5.01 16.94 4.60
N ILE A 63 -4.77 15.90 5.39
CA ILE A 63 -5.70 14.79 5.57
C ILE A 63 -6.43 14.92 6.91
N ASN A 64 -7.76 14.74 6.87
CA ASN A 64 -8.55 14.65 8.09
C ASN A 64 -8.39 13.27 8.75
N LEU A 65 -7.36 13.11 9.58
CA LEU A 65 -7.01 11.85 10.27
C LEU A 65 -8.14 11.35 11.17
N ASN A 66 -8.82 12.25 11.88
CA ASN A 66 -9.92 11.92 12.81
C ASN A 66 -11.09 11.24 12.09
N LYS A 67 -11.49 11.77 10.93
CA LYS A 67 -12.58 11.21 10.12
C LYS A 67 -12.32 9.76 9.71
N TYR A 68 -11.07 9.43 9.41
CA TYR A 68 -10.67 8.10 8.97
C TYR A 68 -10.13 7.21 10.09
N LYS A 69 -10.23 7.66 11.35
CA LYS A 69 -9.72 6.96 12.54
C LYS A 69 -8.25 6.57 12.40
N ILE A 70 -7.46 7.47 11.79
CA ILE A 70 -6.02 7.30 11.63
C ILE A 70 -5.35 7.87 12.88
N SER A 71 -4.78 6.98 13.69
CA SER A 71 -4.10 7.34 14.95
C SER A 71 -2.69 6.76 15.06
N LEU A 72 -2.36 5.78 14.22
CA LEU A 72 -1.08 5.08 14.23
C LEU A 72 -0.45 5.12 12.84
N TRP A 73 0.86 4.91 12.80
CA TRP A 73 1.64 4.89 11.57
C TRP A 73 1.21 3.78 10.60
N ASP A 74 0.65 2.66 11.06
CA ASP A 74 0.32 1.48 10.24
C ASP A 74 -1.05 1.58 9.53
N CYS A 75 -1.29 2.73 8.90
CA CYS A 75 -2.50 3.10 8.19
C CYS A 75 -2.90 2.06 7.13
N GLY A 76 -4.14 1.58 7.18
CA GLY A 76 -4.65 0.63 6.19
C GLY A 76 -4.88 1.27 4.81
N PHE A 77 -4.70 0.49 3.75
CA PHE A 77 -4.91 0.94 2.36
C PHE A 77 -6.26 1.62 2.13
N TRP A 78 -7.34 1.11 2.74
CA TRP A 78 -8.67 1.72 2.61
C TRP A 78 -8.71 3.15 3.19
N GLN A 79 -8.07 3.37 4.34
CA GLN A 79 -8.03 4.68 5.01
C GLN A 79 -7.29 5.68 4.12
N ILE A 80 -6.09 5.30 3.66
CA ILE A 80 -5.26 6.10 2.74
C ILE A 80 -6.03 6.41 1.46
N ARG A 81 -6.61 5.40 0.81
CA ARG A 81 -7.32 5.59 -0.46
C ARG A 81 -8.52 6.51 -0.30
N LYS A 82 -9.29 6.38 0.77
CA LYS A 82 -10.48 7.20 0.99
C LYS A 82 -10.10 8.64 1.32
N SER A 83 -9.09 8.84 2.16
CA SER A 83 -8.64 10.17 2.53
C SER A 83 -8.07 10.95 1.36
N LEU A 84 -7.25 10.33 0.52
CA LEU A 84 -6.70 10.96 -0.68
C LEU A 84 -7.79 11.32 -1.71
N LYS A 85 -8.80 10.45 -1.88
CA LYS A 85 -9.93 10.73 -2.78
C LYS A 85 -10.79 11.90 -2.35
N GLU A 86 -10.97 12.11 -1.04
CA GLU A 86 -11.77 13.22 -0.52
C GLU A 86 -11.16 14.58 -0.88
N ILE A 87 -9.84 14.70 -0.72
CA ILE A 87 -9.09 15.93 -1.03
C ILE A 87 -8.62 15.98 -2.50
N LYS A 88 -9.00 14.98 -3.30
CA LYS A 88 -8.73 14.86 -4.75
C LYS A 88 -7.25 14.91 -5.14
N ILE A 89 -6.37 14.31 -4.34
CA ILE A 89 -4.93 14.19 -4.65
C ILE A 89 -4.53 12.72 -4.89
N GLY A 90 -3.43 12.49 -5.61
CA GLY A 90 -2.89 11.15 -5.87
C GLY A 90 -3.84 10.24 -6.67
N LEU A 91 -4.77 10.82 -7.43
CA LEU A 91 -5.77 10.08 -8.21
C LEU A 91 -5.12 9.27 -9.33
N ASP A 92 -4.07 9.81 -9.94
CA ASP A 92 -3.21 9.18 -10.93
C ASP A 92 -2.52 7.92 -10.37
N ILE A 93 -1.96 8.00 -9.15
CA ILE A 93 -1.34 6.86 -8.47
C ILE A 93 -2.40 5.78 -8.18
N LEU A 94 -3.60 6.19 -7.76
CA LEU A 94 -4.71 5.27 -7.50
C LEU A 94 -5.20 4.56 -8.77
N ASP A 95 -5.25 5.26 -9.90
CA ASP A 95 -5.63 4.69 -11.19
C ASP A 95 -4.54 3.72 -11.70
N LYS A 96 -3.26 4.06 -11.54
CA LYS A 96 -2.12 3.17 -11.81
C LYS A 96 -2.20 1.88 -10.99
N ILE A 97 -2.47 1.97 -9.69
CA ILE A 97 -2.68 0.80 -8.83
C ILE A 97 -3.86 -0.04 -9.31
N LYS A 98 -4.98 0.60 -9.69
CA LYS A 98 -6.15 -0.10 -10.21
C LYS A 98 -5.79 -0.91 -11.45
N LEU A 99 -5.11 -0.31 -12.43
CA LEU A 99 -4.67 -0.99 -13.66
C LEU A 99 -3.76 -2.18 -13.36
N LYS A 100 -2.72 -1.99 -12.54
CA LYS A 100 -1.79 -3.08 -12.18
C LYS A 100 -2.50 -4.22 -11.45
N ARG A 101 -3.47 -3.92 -10.59
CA ARG A 101 -4.28 -4.92 -9.89
C ARG A 101 -5.13 -5.74 -10.86
N GLU A 102 -5.73 -5.11 -11.87
CA GLU A 102 -6.51 -5.84 -12.90
C GLU A 102 -5.60 -6.80 -13.69
N ILE A 103 -4.42 -6.36 -14.11
CA ILE A 103 -3.43 -7.19 -14.81
C ILE A 103 -3.03 -8.40 -13.96
N LEU A 104 -2.68 -8.17 -12.68
CA LEU A 104 -2.31 -9.25 -11.77
C LEU A 104 -3.47 -10.24 -11.59
N ARG A 105 -4.70 -9.73 -11.42
CA ARG A 105 -5.90 -10.55 -11.28
C ARG A 105 -6.12 -11.44 -12.51
N GLU A 106 -5.99 -10.88 -13.71
CA GLU A 106 -6.12 -11.64 -14.96
C GLU A 106 -5.07 -12.75 -15.08
N ASN A 107 -3.83 -12.47 -14.70
CA ASN A 107 -2.76 -13.47 -14.73
C ASN A 107 -3.01 -14.60 -13.71
N ILE A 108 -3.44 -14.28 -12.50
CA ILE A 108 -3.83 -15.28 -11.50
C ILE A 108 -4.97 -16.15 -12.04
N PHE A 109 -6.01 -15.55 -12.63
CA PHE A 109 -7.12 -16.31 -13.20
C PHE A 109 -6.67 -17.25 -14.32
N LYS A 110 -5.77 -16.82 -15.20
CA LYS A 110 -5.23 -17.68 -16.28
C LYS A 110 -4.54 -18.92 -15.71
N GLU A 111 -3.73 -18.76 -14.67
CA GLU A 111 -3.04 -19.89 -14.02
C GLU A 111 -4.02 -20.82 -13.27
N VAL A 112 -5.01 -20.26 -12.58
CA VAL A 112 -6.07 -21.06 -11.93
C VAL A 112 -6.84 -21.88 -12.95
N TRP A 113 -7.22 -21.29 -14.09
CA TRP A 113 -7.90 -22.01 -15.16
C TRP A 113 -7.05 -23.14 -15.74
N ARG A 114 -5.74 -22.91 -15.95
CA ARG A 114 -4.80 -23.95 -16.40
C ARG A 114 -4.66 -25.11 -15.42
N PHE A 115 -4.82 -24.87 -14.12
CA PHE A 115 -4.71 -25.91 -13.10
C PHE A 115 -5.97 -26.78 -13.00
N ILE A 116 -7.13 -26.24 -13.38
CA ILE A 116 -8.44 -26.93 -13.28
C ILE A 116 -8.79 -27.67 -14.58
N SER A 117 -8.18 -27.30 -15.71
CA SER A 117 -8.34 -27.94 -17.03
C SER A 117 -7.45 -29.18 -17.19
#